data_AF-A0A2V6HS04-F1
#
_entry.id   AF-A0A2V6HS04-F1
#
_cell.length_a   1.000
_cell.length_b   1.000
_cell.length_c   1.000
_cell.angle_alpha   90.00
_cell.angle_beta   90.00
_cell.angle_gamma   90.00
#
_symmetry.space_group_name_H-M   'P 1'
#
loop_
_entity.id
_entity.type
_entity.pdbx_description
1 polymer ?
#
loop_
_entity_poly.entity_id
_entity_poly.type
_entity_poly.pdbx_seq_one_letter_code
_entity_poly.pdbx_strand_id
1 'polypeptide(L)'
;MSRPRAIGLLLGTKSANLNTALFPMKLRFHLLTAITAVALISSTPPALQAKSDAEQICVSVGRLLEEGHYTHQQLNAEMSQKFLRNYLELLDFSHLFFTQKDVDALTGKYGTALADDVLLGNLKPAYEIYDLYQKRVDERVAKIKELLKQPMDFKTDATVELRREKAPWPKDEAEADELWRGRIANELLQEKLSEHPIEPGPQLVGRRYDRIARNVHEEDREEQVKLYLDALAQSYDPHSEYLSKADFKNFNIQMGLSLVGIGAMLRTEDGYAKIESLVPGGPAQVDGRLKVGDRITAVGQGQGEFVDVRDMRLDKVVEMIRGKKGTKVRLLAIPANAPDPSQRKNVDLVRDEIKLKDQEARADIIIKKDENGNPVKLGWLTLPSFYADMDRHSKSTTRDVLALLKRLKKENIGGLVVDLRRNGGGSLEE
;
A
#
# COMPACT_ATOMS: atom_id res chain seq x y z
N MET A 1 -37.23 17.95 -48.90
CA MET A 1 -37.89 18.14 -50.22
C MET A 1 -38.08 16.75 -50.82
N SER A 2 -39.18 16.33 -51.44
CA SER A 2 -40.52 16.92 -51.66
C SER A 2 -41.53 15.79 -51.98
N ARG A 3 -42.80 15.91 -51.54
CA ARG A 3 -43.96 15.13 -52.06
C ARG A 3 -44.51 15.80 -53.33
N PRO A 4 -45.24 15.11 -54.25
CA PRO A 4 -46.69 14.80 -54.15
C PRO A 4 -47.01 13.29 -54.43
N ARG A 5 -48.12 12.66 -53.98
CA ARG A 5 -49.58 12.73 -54.37
C ARG A 5 -49.84 12.32 -55.85
N ALA A 6 -50.91 11.60 -56.26
CA ALA A 6 -52.22 11.27 -55.64
C ALA A 6 -53.01 10.12 -56.36
N ILE A 7 -54.17 9.69 -55.77
CA ILE A 7 -55.37 9.04 -56.40
C ILE A 7 -55.17 7.61 -56.96
N GLY A 8 -56.06 6.59 -56.89
CA GLY A 8 -57.42 6.30 -56.36
C GLY A 8 -57.73 4.78 -56.63
N LEU A 9 -58.91 4.15 -56.46
CA LEU A 9 -60.24 4.46 -55.87
C LEU A 9 -61.05 3.13 -55.64
N LEU A 10 -62.15 3.20 -54.86
CA LEU A 10 -63.40 2.38 -54.73
C LEU A 10 -63.75 1.28 -55.80
N LEU A 11 -64.53 0.19 -55.60
CA LEU A 11 -65.64 -0.15 -54.67
C LEU A 11 -66.09 -1.66 -54.78
N GLY A 12 -66.86 -2.19 -53.80
CA GLY A 12 -67.89 -3.26 -53.96
C GLY A 12 -67.48 -4.74 -53.76
N THR A 13 -67.68 -5.40 -52.60
CA THR A 13 -68.91 -5.96 -51.97
C THR A 13 -69.66 -7.09 -52.72
N LYS A 14 -69.70 -8.30 -52.14
CA LYS A 14 -70.94 -9.11 -51.97
C LYS A 14 -70.77 -10.27 -50.97
N SER A 15 -71.86 -10.63 -50.30
CA SER A 15 -71.97 -11.67 -49.27
C SER A 15 -72.97 -12.75 -49.67
N ALA A 16 -72.82 -13.98 -49.17
CA ALA A 16 -73.91 -14.93 -48.95
C ALA A 16 -73.45 -16.10 -48.05
N ASN A 17 -74.25 -16.44 -47.04
CA ASN A 17 -74.20 -17.72 -46.32
C ASN A 17 -74.94 -18.80 -47.14
N LEU A 18 -74.67 -20.09 -46.89
CA LEU A 18 -75.76 -21.06 -46.68
C LEU A 18 -75.29 -22.26 -45.85
N ASN A 19 -76.24 -23.10 -45.44
CA ASN A 19 -76.17 -23.98 -44.27
C ASN A 19 -76.57 -25.42 -44.63
N THR A 20 -76.34 -26.39 -43.73
CA THR A 20 -76.88 -27.79 -43.72
C THR A 20 -76.53 -28.73 -44.89
N ALA A 21 -76.49 -30.06 -44.78
CA ALA A 21 -76.33 -31.01 -43.65
C ALA A 21 -76.15 -32.44 -44.23
N LEU A 22 -75.54 -33.40 -43.50
CA LEU A 22 -75.89 -34.84 -43.50
C LEU A 22 -74.99 -35.68 -42.56
N PHE A 23 -75.61 -36.57 -41.79
CA PHE A 23 -75.03 -37.63 -40.93
C PHE A 23 -74.77 -38.92 -41.76
N PRO A 24 -74.27 -40.06 -41.20
CA PRO A 24 -73.49 -40.30 -39.97
C PRO A 24 -72.20 -41.14 -40.24
N MET A 25 -71.38 -41.41 -39.22
CA MET A 25 -71.07 -42.77 -38.69
C MET A 25 -69.82 -42.76 -37.77
N LYS A 26 -69.81 -43.63 -36.77
CA LYS A 26 -68.85 -43.59 -35.66
C LYS A 26 -67.52 -44.25 -36.03
N LEU A 27 -66.41 -43.52 -35.86
CA LEU A 27 -65.10 -44.13 -35.60
C LEU A 27 -64.35 -43.28 -34.55
N ARG A 28 -64.30 -43.77 -33.30
CA ARG A 28 -63.55 -43.12 -32.21
C ARG A 28 -62.06 -43.42 -32.35
N PHE A 29 -61.34 -42.61 -33.12
CA PHE A 29 -59.90 -42.49 -32.96
C PHE A 29 -59.63 -41.48 -31.82
N HIS A 30 -59.05 -41.96 -30.72
CA HIS A 30 -58.46 -41.08 -29.71
C HIS A 30 -57.12 -40.58 -30.23
N LEU A 31 -57.14 -39.42 -30.90
CA LEU A 31 -55.92 -38.71 -31.26
C LEU A 31 -55.32 -38.11 -29.97
N LEU A 32 -54.36 -38.83 -29.39
CA LEU A 32 -53.60 -38.35 -28.24
C LEU A 32 -52.59 -37.30 -28.73
N THR A 33 -53.01 -36.05 -28.86
CA THR A 33 -52.08 -34.93 -29.10
C THR A 33 -51.26 -34.69 -27.85
N ALA A 34 -50.12 -35.37 -27.76
CA ALA A 34 -49.09 -35.08 -26.79
C ALA A 34 -48.52 -33.68 -27.07
N ILE A 35 -49.01 -32.69 -26.34
CA ILE A 35 -48.40 -31.36 -26.31
C ILE A 35 -47.10 -31.50 -25.51
N THR A 36 -45.99 -31.74 -26.21
CA THR A 36 -44.65 -31.55 -25.66
C THR A 36 -44.44 -30.06 -25.42
N ALA A 37 -44.85 -29.62 -24.23
CA ALA A 37 -44.44 -28.33 -23.71
C ALA A 37 -42.91 -28.32 -23.57
N VAL A 38 -42.23 -27.77 -24.59
CA VAL A 38 -40.83 -27.41 -24.46
C VAL A 38 -40.77 -26.31 -23.42
N ALA A 39 -40.46 -26.70 -22.18
CA ALA A 39 -40.11 -25.78 -21.13
C ALA A 39 -38.83 -25.07 -21.55
N LEU A 40 -38.99 -23.91 -22.20
CA LEU A 40 -37.94 -22.91 -22.30
C LEU A 40 -37.59 -22.53 -20.88
N ILE A 41 -36.58 -23.21 -20.33
CA ILE A 41 -35.86 -22.76 -19.15
C ILE A 41 -35.24 -21.43 -19.58
N SER A 42 -35.93 -20.34 -19.29
CA SER A 42 -35.36 -19.02 -19.34
C SER A 42 -34.29 -18.98 -18.27
N SER A 43 -33.07 -19.37 -18.64
CA SER A 43 -31.89 -19.08 -17.86
C SER A 43 -31.80 -17.56 -17.80
N THR A 44 -32.36 -16.98 -16.73
CA THR A 44 -32.03 -15.61 -16.35
C THR A 44 -30.51 -15.57 -16.34
N PRO A 45 -29.85 -14.75 -17.18
CA PRO A 45 -28.41 -14.63 -17.10
C PRO A 45 -28.08 -14.29 -15.64
N PRO A 46 -27.08 -14.96 -15.03
CA PRO A 46 -26.76 -14.70 -13.62
C PRO A 46 -26.61 -13.19 -13.46
N ALA A 47 -27.38 -12.61 -12.54
CA ALA A 47 -27.45 -11.16 -12.38
C ALA A 47 -26.02 -10.64 -12.25
N LEU A 48 -25.61 -9.77 -13.19
CA LEU A 48 -24.22 -9.36 -13.32
C LEU A 48 -23.80 -8.77 -11.98
N GLN A 49 -22.94 -9.48 -11.25
CA GLN A 49 -22.63 -9.13 -9.88
C GLN A 49 -22.00 -7.73 -9.89
N ALA A 50 -22.57 -6.81 -9.12
CA ALA A 50 -22.09 -5.44 -9.10
C ALA A 50 -20.63 -5.44 -8.65
N LYS A 51 -19.74 -4.86 -9.47
CA LYS A 51 -18.31 -4.76 -9.16
C LYS A 51 -18.13 -4.11 -7.80
N SER A 52 -17.34 -4.75 -6.94
CA SER A 52 -16.86 -4.18 -5.69
C SER A 52 -16.02 -2.93 -5.94
N ASP A 53 -15.87 -2.08 -4.91
CA ASP A 53 -15.10 -0.84 -5.00
C ASP A 53 -13.67 -1.09 -5.52
N ALA A 54 -13.02 -2.17 -5.07
CA ALA A 54 -11.67 -2.54 -5.52
C ALA A 54 -11.62 -2.89 -7.03
N GLU A 55 -12.60 -3.62 -7.55
CA GLU A 55 -12.68 -3.96 -8.98
C GLU A 55 -13.00 -2.72 -9.83
N GLN A 56 -13.75 -1.76 -9.30
CA GLN A 56 -13.98 -0.46 -9.95
C GLN A 56 -12.71 0.40 -9.96
N ILE A 57 -12.01 0.49 -8.82
CA ILE A 57 -10.73 1.20 -8.69
C ILE A 57 -9.70 0.62 -9.67
N CYS A 58 -9.60 -0.70 -9.80
CA CYS A 58 -8.69 -1.37 -10.72
C CYS A 58 -8.91 -0.92 -12.19
N VAL A 59 -10.17 -0.90 -12.65
CA VAL A 59 -10.52 -0.40 -13.99
C VAL A 59 -10.21 1.09 -14.14
N SER A 60 -10.50 1.90 -13.13
CA SER A 60 -10.22 3.33 -13.14
C SER A 60 -8.73 3.64 -13.21
N VAL A 61 -7.89 2.93 -12.46
CA VAL A 61 -6.42 3.07 -12.52
C VAL A 61 -5.88 2.64 -13.88
N GLY A 62 -6.33 1.50 -14.40
CA GLY A 62 -5.92 1.02 -15.73
C GLY A 62 -6.21 2.05 -16.83
N ARG A 63 -7.44 2.60 -16.87
CA ARG A 63 -7.81 3.64 -17.84
C ARG A 63 -7.05 4.96 -17.63
N LEU A 64 -6.83 5.37 -16.38
CA LEU A 64 -6.08 6.60 -16.09
C LEU A 64 -4.63 6.50 -16.60
N LEU A 65 -4.01 5.33 -16.47
CA LEU A 65 -2.67 5.07 -17.01
C LEU A 65 -2.68 4.98 -18.54
N GLU A 66 -3.64 4.29 -19.15
CA GLU A 66 -3.72 4.16 -20.60
C GLU A 66 -4.05 5.48 -21.33
N GLU A 67 -5.01 6.26 -20.81
CA GLU A 67 -5.50 7.49 -21.44
C GLU A 67 -4.76 8.75 -20.97
N GLY A 68 -4.24 8.77 -19.74
CA GLY A 68 -3.71 9.96 -19.08
C GLY A 68 -2.19 9.97 -18.87
N HIS A 69 -1.49 8.85 -19.01
CA HIS A 69 -0.04 8.81 -18.77
C HIS A 69 0.77 9.40 -19.93
N TYR A 70 1.82 10.17 -19.61
CA TYR A 70 2.65 10.88 -20.59
C TYR A 70 3.26 9.98 -21.68
N THR A 71 3.52 8.70 -21.36
CA THR A 71 4.07 7.73 -22.34
C THR A 71 3.06 7.24 -23.37
N HIS A 72 1.75 7.47 -23.16
CA HIS A 72 0.65 7.01 -24.04
C HIS A 72 0.73 5.50 -24.38
N GLN A 73 1.22 4.67 -23.44
CA GLN A 73 1.35 3.23 -23.65
C GLN A 73 0.02 2.51 -23.39
N GLN A 74 -0.40 1.70 -24.36
CA GLN A 74 -1.61 0.89 -24.27
C GLN A 74 -1.44 -0.29 -23.31
N LEU A 75 -2.52 -0.66 -22.62
CA LEU A 75 -2.59 -1.88 -21.84
C LEU A 75 -2.70 -3.07 -22.79
N ASN A 76 -1.57 -3.76 -23.01
CA ASN A 76 -1.46 -4.85 -23.96
C ASN A 76 -0.64 -6.03 -23.40
N ALA A 77 -0.35 -7.03 -24.24
CA ALA A 77 0.42 -8.20 -23.84
C ALA A 77 1.88 -7.89 -23.43
N GLU A 78 2.53 -6.88 -24.01
CA GLU A 78 3.88 -6.46 -23.59
C GLU A 78 3.85 -5.78 -22.22
N MET A 79 2.86 -4.91 -22.00
CA MET A 79 2.63 -4.28 -20.70
C MET A 79 2.27 -5.32 -19.63
N SER A 80 1.50 -6.36 -19.98
CA SER A 80 1.18 -7.48 -19.08
C SER A 80 2.43 -8.23 -18.60
N GLN A 81 3.46 -8.39 -19.44
CA GLN A 81 4.73 -9.03 -19.05
C GLN A 81 5.54 -8.14 -18.09
N LYS A 82 5.63 -6.84 -18.38
CA LYS A 82 6.29 -5.85 -17.50
C LYS A 82 5.60 -5.79 -16.14
N PHE A 83 4.28 -5.72 -16.15
CA PHE A 83 3.45 -5.69 -14.97
C PHE A 83 3.59 -6.95 -14.11
N LEU A 84 3.46 -8.14 -14.71
CA LEU A 84 3.68 -9.39 -13.97
C LEU A 84 5.07 -9.43 -13.35
N ARG A 85 6.12 -9.04 -14.10
CA ARG A 85 7.47 -8.99 -13.57
C ARG A 85 7.58 -8.01 -12.40
N ASN A 86 7.11 -6.77 -12.55
CA ASN A 86 7.15 -5.77 -11.48
C ASN A 86 6.42 -6.27 -10.22
N TYR A 87 5.28 -6.95 -10.36
CA TYR A 87 4.56 -7.49 -9.20
C TYR A 87 5.33 -8.62 -8.49
N LEU A 88 6.00 -9.50 -9.23
CA LEU A 88 6.89 -10.51 -8.65
C LEU A 88 8.11 -9.89 -7.96
N GLU A 89 8.67 -8.84 -8.53
CA GLU A 89 9.82 -8.10 -7.96
C GLU A 89 9.42 -7.30 -6.70
N LEU A 90 8.19 -6.78 -6.59
CA LEU A 90 7.68 -6.17 -5.35
C LEU A 90 7.51 -7.19 -4.22
N LEU A 91 7.07 -8.42 -4.54
CA LEU A 91 6.88 -9.48 -3.55
C LEU A 91 8.22 -10.14 -3.14
N ASP A 92 9.12 -10.38 -4.09
CA ASP A 92 10.36 -11.15 -3.89
C ASP A 92 11.58 -10.46 -4.52
N PHE A 93 11.83 -9.20 -4.16
CA PHE A 93 12.91 -8.34 -4.67
C PHE A 93 14.33 -8.93 -4.60
N SER A 94 14.58 -9.90 -3.71
CA SER A 94 15.88 -10.59 -3.58
C SER A 94 15.89 -11.99 -4.20
N HIS A 95 14.80 -12.40 -4.86
CA HIS A 95 14.65 -13.64 -5.62
C HIS A 95 14.98 -14.86 -4.74
N LEU A 96 14.32 -14.93 -3.58
CA LEU A 96 14.54 -15.91 -2.51
C LEU A 96 13.36 -16.86 -2.32
N PHE A 97 12.13 -16.40 -2.52
CA PHE A 97 10.91 -17.14 -2.14
C PHE A 97 10.30 -17.89 -3.30
N PHE A 98 10.18 -17.27 -4.48
CA PHE A 98 9.72 -17.97 -5.68
C PHE A 98 10.84 -18.83 -6.27
N THR A 99 10.47 -19.94 -6.89
CA THR A 99 11.36 -20.68 -7.80
C THR A 99 11.11 -20.23 -9.25
N GLN A 100 12.08 -20.45 -10.14
CA GLN A 100 11.90 -20.19 -11.58
C GLN A 100 10.69 -20.97 -12.13
N LYS A 101 10.39 -22.18 -11.62
CA LYS A 101 9.20 -22.95 -11.98
C LYS A 101 7.90 -22.24 -11.61
N ASP A 102 7.86 -21.53 -10.48
CA ASP A 102 6.72 -20.72 -10.08
C ASP A 102 6.57 -19.52 -11.03
N VAL A 103 7.67 -18.82 -11.30
CA VAL A 103 7.72 -17.65 -12.21
C VAL A 103 7.31 -18.04 -13.63
N ASP A 104 7.79 -19.17 -14.16
CA ASP A 104 7.43 -19.69 -15.48
C ASP A 104 5.94 -20.06 -15.55
N ALA A 105 5.40 -20.70 -14.50
CA ALA A 105 3.99 -21.06 -14.42
C ALA A 105 3.06 -19.84 -14.34
N LEU A 106 3.44 -18.82 -13.56
CA LEU A 106 2.72 -17.55 -13.49
C LEU A 106 2.82 -16.78 -14.82
N THR A 107 3.99 -16.78 -15.46
CA THR A 107 4.20 -16.15 -16.77
C THR A 107 3.35 -16.82 -17.85
N GLY A 108 3.29 -18.16 -17.88
CA GLY A 108 2.43 -18.90 -18.80
C GLY A 108 0.93 -18.71 -18.56
N LYS A 109 0.52 -18.40 -17.31
CA LYS A 109 -0.88 -18.18 -16.95
C LYS A 109 -1.37 -16.74 -17.14
N TYR A 110 -0.53 -15.77 -16.82
CA TYR A 110 -0.92 -14.36 -16.70
C TYR A 110 -0.14 -13.40 -17.59
N GLY A 111 1.03 -13.80 -18.11
CA GLY A 111 1.99 -12.90 -18.75
C GLY A 111 1.46 -12.11 -19.95
N THR A 112 0.37 -12.54 -20.60
CA THR A 112 -0.29 -11.79 -21.69
C THR A 112 -1.72 -11.34 -21.38
N ALA A 113 -2.24 -11.65 -20.18
CA ALA A 113 -3.65 -11.47 -19.81
C ALA A 113 -3.89 -10.35 -18.80
N LEU A 114 -2.88 -9.93 -18.03
CA LEU A 114 -3.07 -8.96 -16.94
C LEU A 114 -3.66 -7.61 -17.40
N ALA A 115 -3.37 -7.14 -18.62
CA ALA A 115 -3.97 -5.96 -19.20
C ALA A 115 -5.49 -6.07 -19.35
N ASP A 116 -5.96 -7.18 -19.94
CA ASP A 116 -7.39 -7.47 -20.08
C ASP A 116 -8.04 -7.67 -18.71
N ASP A 117 -7.36 -8.38 -17.79
CA ASP A 117 -7.83 -8.57 -16.41
C ASP A 117 -8.05 -7.23 -15.71
N VAL A 118 -7.11 -6.27 -15.80
CA VAL A 118 -7.25 -4.91 -15.24
C VAL A 118 -8.43 -4.16 -15.86
N LEU A 119 -8.56 -4.15 -17.19
CA LEU A 119 -9.66 -3.47 -17.89
C LEU A 119 -11.04 -4.10 -17.60
N LEU A 120 -11.07 -5.39 -17.30
CA LEU A 120 -12.25 -6.12 -16.83
C LEU A 120 -12.45 -6.00 -15.31
N GLY A 121 -11.48 -5.48 -14.55
CA GLY A 121 -11.51 -5.40 -13.08
C GLY A 121 -11.34 -6.75 -12.39
N ASN A 122 -10.77 -7.75 -13.06
CA ASN A 122 -10.49 -9.07 -12.50
C ASN A 122 -9.27 -9.03 -11.58
N LEU A 123 -9.50 -8.96 -10.27
CA LEU A 123 -8.45 -8.95 -9.25
C LEU A 123 -7.91 -10.35 -8.87
N LYS A 124 -8.40 -11.41 -9.51
CA LYS A 124 -7.95 -12.79 -9.26
C LYS A 124 -6.44 -13.01 -9.41
N PRO A 125 -5.72 -12.40 -10.38
CA PRO A 125 -4.27 -12.57 -10.48
C PRO A 125 -3.52 -12.02 -9.27
N ALA A 126 -3.94 -10.86 -8.75
CA ALA A 126 -3.36 -10.24 -7.55
C ALA A 126 -3.39 -11.23 -6.38
N TYR A 127 -4.58 -11.79 -6.11
CA TYR A 127 -4.81 -12.70 -5.00
C TYR A 127 -4.10 -14.05 -5.18
N GLU A 128 -4.17 -14.69 -6.35
CA GLU A 128 -3.55 -16.01 -6.52
C GLU A 128 -2.01 -15.97 -6.50
N ILE A 129 -1.39 -14.90 -7.01
CA ILE A 129 0.06 -14.71 -6.93
C ILE A 129 0.48 -14.44 -5.48
N TYR A 130 -0.28 -13.62 -4.75
CA TYR A 130 -0.02 -13.36 -3.32
C TYR A 130 -0.21 -14.61 -2.46
N ASP A 131 -1.27 -15.40 -2.69
CA ASP A 131 -1.53 -16.65 -1.98
C ASP A 131 -0.39 -17.68 -2.23
N LEU A 132 0.20 -17.70 -3.43
CA LEU A 132 1.40 -18.49 -3.73
C LEU A 132 2.65 -17.95 -3.02
N TYR A 133 2.84 -16.63 -2.99
CA TYR A 133 3.95 -16.00 -2.25
C TYR A 133 3.89 -16.33 -0.75
N GLN A 134 2.73 -16.13 -0.12
CA GLN A 134 2.47 -16.48 1.28
C GLN A 134 2.82 -17.94 1.57
N LYS A 135 2.36 -18.87 0.72
CA LYS A 135 2.71 -20.29 0.82
C LYS A 135 4.23 -20.52 0.74
N ARG A 136 4.95 -19.88 -0.18
CA ARG A 136 6.41 -20.00 -0.30
C ARG A 136 7.15 -19.43 0.91
N VAL A 137 6.66 -18.33 1.48
CA VAL A 137 7.17 -17.77 2.75
C VAL A 137 6.99 -18.78 3.88
N ASP A 138 5.81 -19.39 4.03
CA ASP A 138 5.53 -20.39 5.09
C ASP A 138 6.41 -21.64 4.96
N GLU A 139 6.47 -22.23 3.76
CA GLU A 139 7.33 -23.38 3.44
C GLU A 139 8.81 -23.07 3.77
N ARG A 140 9.24 -21.84 3.44
CA ARG A 140 10.60 -21.39 3.68
C ARG A 140 10.91 -21.17 5.16
N VAL A 141 10.02 -20.52 5.89
CA VAL A 141 10.16 -20.26 7.34
C VAL A 141 10.17 -21.58 8.12
N ALA A 142 9.39 -22.58 7.71
CA ALA A 142 9.46 -23.93 8.27
C ALA A 142 10.85 -24.58 8.02
N LYS A 143 11.37 -24.53 6.79
CA LYS A 143 12.73 -25.03 6.47
C LYS A 143 13.83 -24.31 7.27
N ILE A 144 13.72 -22.99 7.43
CA ILE A 144 14.66 -22.20 8.25
C ILE A 144 14.65 -22.67 9.72
N LYS A 145 13.47 -22.90 10.31
CA LYS A 145 13.36 -23.40 11.69
C LYS A 145 14.02 -24.77 11.89
N GLU A 146 13.97 -25.66 10.91
CA GLU A 146 14.70 -26.93 10.97
C GLU A 146 16.22 -26.74 10.81
N LEU A 147 16.65 -25.85 9.92
CA LEU A 147 18.06 -25.50 9.73
C LEU A 147 18.68 -24.89 11.00
N LEU A 148 17.96 -24.01 11.69
CA LEU A 148 18.41 -23.33 12.92
C LEU A 148 18.62 -24.27 14.13
N LYS A 149 18.12 -25.52 14.06
CA LYS A 149 18.40 -26.57 15.08
C LYS A 149 19.75 -27.25 14.87
N GLN A 150 20.36 -27.09 13.69
CA GLN A 150 21.60 -27.77 13.31
C GLN A 150 22.81 -26.85 13.58
N PRO A 151 23.95 -27.39 14.03
CA PRO A 151 25.17 -26.59 14.19
C PRO A 151 25.71 -26.17 12.83
N MET A 152 25.94 -24.88 12.63
CA MET A 152 26.63 -24.35 11.46
C MET A 152 28.15 -24.38 11.65
N ASP A 153 28.87 -24.85 10.64
CA ASP A 153 30.31 -24.66 10.55
C ASP A 153 30.61 -23.30 9.89
N PHE A 154 31.58 -22.59 10.46
CA PHE A 154 32.03 -21.26 10.01
C PHE A 154 33.52 -21.27 9.63
N LYS A 155 34.11 -22.46 9.43
CA LYS A 155 35.52 -22.65 9.05
C LYS A 155 35.73 -22.84 7.53
N THR A 156 34.65 -22.79 6.76
CA THR A 156 34.67 -22.92 5.30
C THR A 156 35.02 -21.58 4.62
N ASP A 157 35.47 -21.65 3.38
CA ASP A 157 35.70 -20.52 2.47
C ASP A 157 34.45 -20.14 1.65
N ALA A 158 33.26 -20.58 2.10
CA ALA A 158 31.99 -20.33 1.43
C ALA A 158 31.66 -18.83 1.35
N THR A 159 31.10 -18.41 0.22
CA THR A 159 30.67 -17.03 -0.04
C THR A 159 29.16 -16.94 -0.23
N VAL A 160 28.58 -15.78 0.10
CA VAL A 160 27.14 -15.53 0.02
C VAL A 160 26.88 -14.23 -0.72
N GLU A 161 26.05 -14.30 -1.75
CA GLU A 161 25.60 -13.12 -2.49
C GLU A 161 24.50 -12.38 -1.71
N LEU A 162 24.85 -11.22 -1.15
CA LEU A 162 23.92 -10.43 -0.33
C LEU A 162 22.95 -9.57 -1.15
N ARG A 163 23.32 -9.23 -2.39
CA ARG A 163 22.59 -8.36 -3.31
C ARG A 163 22.15 -9.16 -4.52
N ARG A 164 20.87 -9.55 -4.52
CA ARG A 164 20.27 -10.49 -5.48
C ARG A 164 19.18 -9.89 -6.34
N GLU A 165 19.07 -8.56 -6.36
CA GLU A 165 18.10 -7.76 -7.13
C GLU A 165 18.25 -7.92 -8.66
N LYS A 166 19.26 -8.66 -9.11
CA LYS A 166 19.57 -8.99 -10.51
C LYS A 166 19.96 -10.46 -10.71
N ALA A 167 19.91 -11.27 -9.65
CA ALA A 167 20.13 -12.71 -9.75
C ALA A 167 18.91 -13.35 -10.42
N PRO A 168 19.00 -14.56 -10.99
CA PRO A 168 17.82 -15.34 -11.34
C PRO A 168 17.17 -15.91 -10.06
N TRP A 169 15.86 -16.16 -10.12
CA TRP A 169 15.19 -17.02 -9.15
C TRP A 169 15.80 -18.42 -9.14
N PRO A 170 15.88 -19.09 -7.97
CA PRO A 170 16.38 -20.46 -7.89
C PRO A 170 15.54 -21.39 -8.78
N LYS A 171 16.18 -22.24 -9.59
CA LYS A 171 15.52 -23.11 -10.58
C LYS A 171 14.55 -24.09 -9.94
N ASP A 172 14.84 -24.51 -8.72
CA ASP A 172 14.02 -25.40 -7.92
C ASP A 172 14.30 -25.27 -6.41
N GLU A 173 13.57 -26.08 -5.63
CA GLU A 173 13.69 -26.15 -4.18
C GLU A 173 15.10 -26.48 -3.68
N ALA A 174 15.93 -27.23 -4.43
CA ALA A 174 17.27 -27.59 -3.97
C ALA A 174 18.25 -26.42 -4.12
N GLU A 175 18.17 -25.67 -5.22
CA GLU A 175 18.93 -24.42 -5.39
C GLU A 175 18.45 -23.35 -4.37
N ALA A 176 17.15 -23.28 -4.10
CA ALA A 176 16.60 -22.42 -3.05
C ALA A 176 17.08 -22.83 -1.64
N ASP A 177 17.14 -24.13 -1.34
CA ASP A 177 17.57 -24.62 -0.02
C ASP A 177 19.04 -24.31 0.26
N GLU A 178 19.92 -24.41 -0.73
CA GLU A 178 21.33 -24.01 -0.58
C GLU A 178 21.50 -22.48 -0.49
N LEU A 179 20.76 -21.71 -1.30
CA LEU A 179 20.73 -20.25 -1.22
C LEU A 179 20.35 -19.76 0.18
N TRP A 180 19.30 -20.35 0.75
CA TRP A 180 18.84 -20.03 2.10
C TRP A 180 19.78 -20.56 3.18
N ARG A 181 20.44 -21.71 2.99
CA ARG A 181 21.50 -22.17 3.89
C ARG A 181 22.63 -21.16 3.99
N GLY A 182 23.13 -20.66 2.85
CA GLY A 182 24.13 -19.60 2.80
C GLY A 182 23.67 -18.33 3.50
N ARG A 183 22.46 -17.85 3.22
CA ARG A 183 21.87 -16.66 3.86
C ARG A 183 21.80 -16.78 5.38
N ILE A 184 21.26 -17.89 5.89
CA ILE A 184 21.13 -18.15 7.33
C ILE A 184 22.49 -18.35 7.99
N ALA A 185 23.46 -19.00 7.32
CA ALA A 185 24.83 -19.09 7.82
C ALA A 185 25.48 -17.70 7.95
N ASN A 186 25.31 -16.81 6.95
CA ASN A 186 25.78 -15.43 7.05
C ASN A 186 25.08 -14.66 8.18
N GLU A 187 23.76 -14.77 8.35
CA GLU A 187 23.06 -14.11 9.46
C GLU A 187 23.56 -14.60 10.83
N LEU A 188 23.69 -15.92 11.02
CA LEU A 188 24.24 -16.49 12.25
C LEU A 188 25.70 -16.11 12.49
N LEU A 189 26.50 -15.94 11.43
CA LEU A 189 27.87 -15.45 11.53
C LEU A 189 27.90 -13.99 11.98
N GLN A 190 27.00 -13.13 11.47
CA GLN A 190 26.87 -11.74 11.91
C GLN A 190 26.50 -11.66 13.41
N GLU A 191 25.50 -12.44 13.87
CA GLU A 191 25.15 -12.48 15.29
C GLU A 191 26.28 -13.04 16.16
N LYS A 192 27.09 -13.98 15.65
CA LYS A 192 28.27 -14.54 16.34
C LYS A 192 29.45 -13.56 16.42
N LEU A 193 29.57 -12.66 15.44
CA LEU A 193 30.58 -11.59 15.40
C LEU A 193 30.12 -10.32 16.13
N SER A 194 28.86 -10.24 16.56
CA SER A 194 28.32 -9.11 17.31
C SER A 194 28.98 -8.98 18.67
N GLU A 195 29.52 -7.79 18.97
CA GLU A 195 30.07 -7.45 20.29
C GLU A 195 28.99 -7.32 21.37
N HIS A 196 27.71 -7.19 20.97
CA HIS A 196 26.57 -6.93 21.84
C HIS A 196 25.38 -7.86 21.51
N PRO A 197 25.49 -9.19 21.74
CA PRO A 197 24.41 -10.13 21.51
C PRO A 197 23.26 -9.88 22.52
N ILE A 198 22.08 -9.54 21.99
CA ILE A 198 20.87 -9.28 22.80
C ILE A 198 20.21 -10.61 23.23
N GLU A 199 20.29 -11.61 22.38
CA GLU A 199 19.83 -12.99 22.60
C GLU A 199 20.71 -13.95 21.76
N PRO A 200 20.60 -15.28 21.89
CA PRO A 200 21.41 -16.18 21.06
C PRO A 200 20.93 -16.17 19.60
N GLY A 201 21.89 -16.18 18.67
CA GLY A 201 21.64 -15.96 17.23
C GLY A 201 20.51 -16.81 16.61
N PRO A 202 20.41 -18.13 16.85
CA PRO A 202 19.33 -18.94 16.29
C PRO A 202 17.92 -18.50 16.72
N GLN A 203 17.76 -18.02 17.96
CA GLN A 203 16.50 -17.48 18.45
C GLN A 203 16.18 -16.16 17.73
N LEU A 204 17.13 -15.24 17.61
CA LEU A 204 16.94 -13.96 16.92
C LEU A 204 16.58 -14.13 15.45
N VAL A 205 17.31 -14.99 14.73
CA VAL A 205 17.04 -15.31 13.32
C VAL A 205 15.68 -16.00 13.19
N GLY A 206 15.33 -16.94 14.08
CA GLY A 206 13.99 -17.53 14.13
C GLY A 206 12.88 -16.49 14.29
N ARG A 207 12.99 -15.60 15.29
CA ARG A 207 12.01 -14.52 15.56
C ARG A 207 11.90 -13.53 14.38
N ARG A 208 13.00 -13.27 13.65
CA ARG A 208 13.03 -12.44 12.44
C ARG A 208 12.17 -13.04 11.33
N TYR A 209 12.32 -14.35 11.07
CA TYR A 209 11.55 -15.04 10.04
C TYR A 209 10.10 -15.34 10.44
N ASP A 210 9.82 -15.56 11.74
CA ASP A 210 8.45 -15.58 12.27
C ASP A 210 7.71 -14.26 12.09
N ARG A 211 8.42 -13.12 12.21
CA ARG A 211 7.85 -11.80 11.95
C ARG A 211 7.55 -11.59 10.46
N ILE A 212 8.44 -12.05 9.57
CA ILE A 212 8.20 -11.98 8.12
C ILE A 212 6.95 -12.78 7.74
N ALA A 213 6.84 -14.04 8.21
CA ALA A 213 5.63 -14.84 8.00
C ALA A 213 4.37 -14.14 8.52
N ARG A 214 4.41 -13.66 9.77
CA ARG A 214 3.27 -12.96 10.38
C ARG A 214 2.84 -11.75 9.55
N ASN A 215 3.77 -10.89 9.15
CA ASN A 215 3.45 -9.71 8.34
C ASN A 215 2.72 -10.13 7.05
N VAL A 216 3.25 -11.09 6.30
CA VAL A 216 2.63 -11.59 5.05
C VAL A 216 1.24 -12.19 5.25
N HIS A 217 0.94 -12.73 6.45
CA HIS A 217 -0.41 -13.19 6.81
C HIS A 217 -1.34 -12.07 7.31
N GLU A 218 -0.81 -10.94 7.77
CA GLU A 218 -1.56 -9.76 8.23
C GLU A 218 -1.92 -8.79 7.09
N GLU A 219 -1.41 -9.03 5.88
CA GLU A 219 -1.69 -8.25 4.67
C GLU A 219 -3.11 -8.54 4.16
N ASP A 220 -4.03 -7.60 4.40
CA ASP A 220 -5.41 -7.71 3.96
C ASP A 220 -5.57 -7.59 2.42
N ARG A 221 -6.74 -7.96 1.90
CA ARG A 221 -6.99 -7.96 0.44
C ARG A 221 -6.95 -6.54 -0.16
N GLU A 222 -7.12 -5.46 0.62
CA GLU A 222 -6.98 -4.08 0.13
C GLU A 222 -5.51 -3.74 -0.12
N GLU A 223 -4.62 -4.12 0.80
CA GLU A 223 -3.17 -3.93 0.65
C GLU A 223 -2.59 -4.81 -0.49
N GLN A 224 -3.12 -6.02 -0.69
CA GLN A 224 -2.74 -6.86 -1.84
C GLN A 224 -3.15 -6.24 -3.19
N VAL A 225 -4.33 -5.61 -3.25
CA VAL A 225 -4.77 -4.84 -4.44
C VAL A 225 -3.89 -3.60 -4.63
N LYS A 226 -3.51 -2.90 -3.56
CA LYS A 226 -2.57 -1.78 -3.65
C LYS A 226 -1.23 -2.20 -4.25
N LEU A 227 -0.59 -3.27 -3.75
CA LEU A 227 0.67 -3.79 -4.29
C LEU A 227 0.55 -4.14 -5.79
N TYR A 228 -0.59 -4.70 -6.18
CA TYR A 228 -0.88 -5.03 -7.58
C TYR A 228 -1.07 -3.79 -8.46
N LEU A 229 -1.83 -2.79 -8.01
CA LEU A 229 -2.02 -1.54 -8.76
C LEU A 229 -0.76 -0.67 -8.79
N ASP A 230 0.10 -0.77 -7.79
CA ASP A 230 1.39 -0.08 -7.75
C ASP A 230 2.39 -0.71 -8.74
N ALA A 231 2.47 -2.05 -8.80
CA ALA A 231 3.25 -2.73 -9.83
C ALA A 231 2.78 -2.38 -11.26
N LEU A 232 1.46 -2.16 -11.46
CA LEU A 232 0.92 -1.68 -12.74
C LEU A 232 1.41 -0.25 -13.04
N ALA A 233 1.32 0.67 -12.07
CA ALA A 233 1.78 2.05 -12.22
C ALA A 233 3.29 2.11 -12.54
N GLN A 234 4.11 1.38 -11.79
CA GLN A 234 5.57 1.26 -12.01
C GLN A 234 5.96 0.63 -13.35
N SER A 235 5.01 0.00 -14.07
CA SER A 235 5.24 -0.54 -15.42
C SER A 235 5.24 0.53 -16.51
N TYR A 236 4.66 1.70 -16.23
CA TYR A 236 4.66 2.86 -17.11
C TYR A 236 5.95 3.69 -16.97
N ASP A 237 6.32 4.06 -15.72
CA ASP A 237 7.63 4.61 -15.37
C ASP A 237 7.95 4.49 -13.86
N PRO A 238 9.19 4.76 -13.40
CA PRO A 238 9.59 4.64 -11.99
C PRO A 238 9.05 5.71 -11.02
N HIS A 239 8.21 6.64 -11.49
CA HIS A 239 7.64 7.74 -10.69
C HIS A 239 6.10 7.68 -10.62
N SER A 240 5.48 6.77 -11.35
CA SER A 240 4.06 6.45 -11.26
C SER A 240 3.81 5.43 -10.13
N GLU A 241 3.06 5.86 -9.12
CA GLU A 241 2.69 5.07 -7.94
C GLU A 241 1.15 5.02 -7.76
N TYR A 242 0.65 3.94 -7.16
CA TYR A 242 -0.73 3.87 -6.69
C TYR A 242 -0.82 4.12 -5.18
N LEU A 243 -1.42 5.25 -4.81
CA LEU A 243 -1.65 5.59 -3.41
C LEU A 243 -3.02 5.10 -2.93
N SER A 244 -3.00 4.22 -1.91
CA SER A 244 -4.22 3.91 -1.15
C SER A 244 -4.77 5.16 -0.45
N LYS A 245 -6.00 5.07 0.07
CA LYS A 245 -6.59 6.15 0.88
C LYS A 245 -5.76 6.52 2.11
N ALA A 246 -5.05 5.56 2.71
CA ALA A 246 -4.16 5.79 3.84
C ALA A 246 -2.87 6.48 3.39
N ASP A 247 -2.31 6.05 2.26
CA ASP A 247 -1.05 6.57 1.72
C ASP A 247 -1.22 7.98 1.14
N PHE A 248 -2.30 8.25 0.41
CA PHE A 248 -2.67 9.59 -0.05
C PHE A 248 -2.82 10.58 1.11
N LYS A 249 -3.37 10.13 2.25
CA LYS A 249 -3.45 10.93 3.47
C LYS A 249 -2.06 11.17 4.09
N ASN A 250 -1.15 10.18 4.05
CA ASN A 250 0.24 10.36 4.49
C ASN A 250 1.00 11.34 3.57
N PHE A 251 0.82 11.24 2.27
CA PHE A 251 1.37 12.16 1.27
C PHE A 251 0.91 13.60 1.53
N ASN A 252 -0.40 13.84 1.69
CA ASN A 252 -0.93 15.17 2.00
C ASN A 252 -0.41 15.74 3.34
N ILE A 253 -0.16 14.88 4.34
CA ILE A 253 0.47 15.28 5.62
C ILE A 253 1.93 15.75 5.40
N GLN A 254 2.69 15.05 4.55
CA GLN A 254 4.05 15.42 4.20
C GLN A 254 4.09 16.71 3.36
N MET A 255 3.18 16.85 2.39
CA MET A 255 3.05 18.06 1.58
C MET A 255 2.63 19.29 2.38
N GLY A 256 1.65 19.16 3.29
CA GLY A 256 1.16 20.26 4.12
C GLY A 256 1.92 20.51 5.42
N LEU A 257 2.99 19.75 5.71
CA LEU A 257 3.75 19.74 6.97
C LEU A 257 2.89 19.74 8.25
N SER A 258 1.71 19.14 8.19
CA SER A 258 0.74 19.16 9.28
C SER A 258 -0.01 17.84 9.38
N LEU A 259 -0.21 17.37 10.60
CA LEU A 259 -1.02 16.19 10.89
C LEU A 259 -1.98 16.44 12.03
N VAL A 260 -3.07 15.68 12.08
CA VAL A 260 -4.02 15.72 13.20
C VAL A 260 -3.91 14.43 14.01
N GLY A 261 -3.59 14.57 15.31
CA GLY A 261 -3.33 13.43 16.18
C GLY A 261 -2.86 13.85 17.57
N ILE A 262 -2.05 13.00 18.21
CA ILE A 262 -1.53 13.22 19.57
C ILE A 262 -0.11 13.80 19.61
N GLY A 263 0.67 13.68 18.53
CA GLY A 263 2.05 14.20 18.48
C GLY A 263 3.08 13.26 19.10
N ALA A 264 2.93 11.97 18.87
CA ALA A 264 3.92 10.95 19.24
C ALA A 264 4.41 10.25 17.97
N MET A 265 5.72 10.03 17.86
CA MET A 265 6.32 9.09 16.92
C MET A 265 6.35 7.72 17.59
N LEU A 266 5.81 6.71 16.91
CA LEU A 266 5.66 5.36 17.44
C LEU A 266 6.54 4.39 16.65
N ARG A 267 7.05 3.37 17.34
CA ARG A 267 7.82 2.27 16.77
C ARG A 267 7.35 0.95 17.37
N THR A 268 7.33 -0.13 16.59
CA THR A 268 7.04 -1.48 17.11
C THR A 268 8.25 -2.03 17.85
N GLU A 269 8.06 -2.43 19.11
CA GLU A 269 9.06 -3.11 19.92
C GLU A 269 8.35 -4.24 20.72
N ASP A 270 8.80 -5.49 20.54
CA ASP A 270 8.23 -6.69 21.18
C ASP A 270 6.69 -6.82 21.10
N GLY A 271 6.10 -6.45 19.96
CA GLY A 271 4.64 -6.47 19.74
C GLY A 271 3.89 -5.28 20.33
N TYR A 272 4.58 -4.29 20.91
CA TYR A 272 3.97 -3.06 21.43
C TYR A 272 4.29 -1.85 20.54
N ALA A 273 3.32 -0.95 20.39
CA ALA A 273 3.58 0.38 19.84
C ALA A 273 4.21 1.27 20.92
N LYS A 274 5.54 1.40 20.89
CA LYS A 274 6.34 2.18 21.84
C LYS A 274 6.50 3.63 21.37
N ILE A 275 6.42 4.59 22.28
CA ILE A 275 6.69 6.01 21.99
C ILE A 275 8.19 6.21 21.86
N GLU A 276 8.65 6.51 20.65
CA GLU A 276 10.05 6.83 20.35
C GLU A 276 10.37 8.30 20.64
N SER A 277 9.48 9.21 20.24
CA SER A 277 9.64 10.64 20.51
C SER A 277 8.30 11.37 20.56
N LEU A 278 8.29 12.57 21.13
CA LEU A 278 7.11 13.45 21.22
C LEU A 278 7.39 14.74 20.43
N VAL A 279 6.44 15.15 19.60
CA VAL A 279 6.58 16.33 18.73
C VAL A 279 6.46 17.62 19.57
N PRO A 280 7.39 18.57 19.45
CA PRO A 280 7.35 19.83 20.19
C PRO A 280 6.05 20.62 20.01
N GLY A 281 5.30 20.80 21.10
CA GLY A 281 4.00 21.47 21.12
C GLY A 281 2.80 20.59 20.72
N GLY A 282 3.00 19.28 20.50
CA GLY A 282 1.91 18.33 20.27
C GLY A 282 1.14 17.99 21.57
N PRO A 283 -0.15 17.58 21.48
CA PRO A 283 -1.00 17.30 22.65
C PRO A 283 -0.38 16.37 23.70
N ALA A 284 0.28 15.29 23.29
CA ALA A 284 0.93 14.34 24.20
C ALA A 284 2.10 14.96 25.00
N GLN A 285 2.83 15.91 24.41
CA GLN A 285 3.91 16.61 25.10
C GLN A 285 3.36 17.68 26.05
N VAL A 286 2.34 18.43 25.61
CA VAL A 286 1.70 19.50 26.41
C VAL A 286 0.98 18.92 27.64
N ASP A 287 0.33 17.77 27.48
CA ASP A 287 -0.32 17.03 28.56
C ASP A 287 0.69 16.38 29.52
N GLY A 288 1.84 15.91 28.99
CA GLY A 288 2.95 15.38 29.78
C GLY A 288 2.69 14.05 30.52
N ARG A 289 1.48 13.46 30.40
CA ARG A 289 1.20 12.13 30.99
C ARG A 289 1.85 11.00 30.21
N LEU A 290 2.08 11.15 28.91
CA LEU A 290 2.86 10.21 28.10
C LEU A 290 4.34 10.61 28.06
N LYS A 291 5.22 9.61 28.08
CA LYS A 291 6.67 9.80 28.03
C LYS A 291 7.30 8.93 26.95
N VAL A 292 8.51 9.31 26.55
CA VAL A 292 9.36 8.48 25.68
C VAL A 292 9.62 7.14 26.35
N GLY A 293 9.46 6.05 25.61
CA GLY A 293 9.56 4.67 26.07
C GLY A 293 8.25 4.04 26.55
N ASP A 294 7.17 4.80 26.73
CA ASP A 294 5.87 4.23 27.11
C ASP A 294 5.33 3.33 25.98
N ARG A 295 4.67 2.22 26.35
CA ARG A 295 4.17 1.19 25.42
C ARG A 295 2.64 1.22 25.37
N ILE A 296 2.06 1.53 24.22
CA ILE A 296 0.60 1.56 24.02
C ILE A 296 0.08 0.12 23.94
N THR A 297 -0.96 -0.18 24.72
CA THR A 297 -1.59 -1.51 24.83
C THR A 297 -3.03 -1.55 24.34
N ALA A 298 -3.77 -0.45 24.41
CA ALA A 298 -5.11 -0.36 23.86
C ALA A 298 -5.47 1.08 23.49
N VAL A 299 -6.34 1.24 22.49
CA VAL A 299 -6.81 2.52 21.96
C VAL A 299 -8.34 2.56 22.00
N GLY A 300 -8.91 3.60 22.59
CA GLY A 300 -10.36 3.83 22.68
C GLY A 300 -10.78 5.11 21.96
N GLN A 301 -11.84 5.02 21.14
CA GLN A 301 -12.37 6.16 20.38
C GLN A 301 -13.42 6.93 21.18
N GLY A 302 -13.13 8.16 21.59
CA GLY A 302 -14.06 8.96 22.40
C GLY A 302 -14.47 8.27 23.69
N GLN A 303 -15.72 7.82 23.77
CA GLN A 303 -16.26 7.02 24.88
C GLN A 303 -16.44 5.53 24.56
N GLY A 304 -16.18 5.10 23.33
CA GLY A 304 -16.24 3.69 22.92
C GLY A 304 -15.16 2.83 23.58
N GLU A 305 -15.35 1.51 23.53
CA GLU A 305 -14.51 0.54 24.22
C GLU A 305 -13.02 0.62 23.81
N PHE A 306 -12.16 0.11 24.68
CA PHE A 306 -10.74 -0.04 24.39
C PHE A 306 -10.51 -1.25 23.50
N VAL A 307 -10.01 -1.03 22.29
CA VAL A 307 -9.53 -2.08 21.41
C VAL A 307 -8.07 -2.37 21.79
N ASP A 308 -7.77 -3.64 22.07
CA ASP A 308 -6.40 -4.09 22.31
C ASP A 308 -5.55 -3.91 21.04
N VAL A 309 -4.35 -3.36 21.18
CA VAL A 309 -3.42 -3.12 20.06
C VAL A 309 -2.08 -3.82 20.24
N ARG A 310 -2.00 -4.77 21.17
CA ARG A 310 -0.83 -5.66 21.30
C ARG A 310 -0.76 -6.59 20.09
N ASP A 311 0.46 -6.78 19.59
CA ASP A 311 0.81 -7.49 18.36
C ASP A 311 0.13 -6.96 17.07
N MET A 312 -0.64 -5.86 17.14
CA MET A 312 -1.26 -5.23 15.98
C MET A 312 -0.23 -4.43 15.16
N ARG A 313 -0.38 -4.46 13.83
CA ARG A 313 0.45 -3.65 12.92
C ARG A 313 0.44 -2.16 13.27
N LEU A 314 1.63 -1.54 13.24
CA LEU A 314 1.86 -0.17 13.68
C LEU A 314 1.03 0.87 12.92
N ASP A 315 0.83 0.66 11.63
CA ASP A 315 0.05 1.53 10.75
C ASP A 315 -1.44 1.59 11.16
N LYS A 316 -2.06 0.44 11.43
CA LYS A 316 -3.44 0.37 11.95
C LYS A 316 -3.53 1.03 13.34
N VAL A 317 -2.56 0.80 14.24
CA VAL A 317 -2.49 1.49 15.55
C VAL A 317 -2.37 3.01 15.39
N VAL A 318 -1.51 3.47 14.48
CA VAL A 318 -1.32 4.89 14.15
C VAL A 318 -2.59 5.49 13.54
N GLU A 319 -3.31 4.76 12.69
CA GLU A 319 -4.61 5.19 12.14
C GLU A 319 -5.64 5.42 13.25
N MET A 320 -5.76 4.47 14.19
CA MET A 320 -6.66 4.59 15.34
C MET A 320 -6.27 5.76 16.25
N ILE A 321 -4.99 6.04 16.43
CA ILE A 321 -4.51 7.17 17.24
C ILE A 321 -4.75 8.51 16.54
N ARG A 322 -4.62 8.56 15.22
CA ARG A 322 -5.02 9.71 14.37
C ARG A 322 -6.55 9.86 14.34
N GLY A 323 -7.04 10.96 13.79
CA GLY A 323 -8.48 11.23 13.72
C GLY A 323 -8.80 12.67 13.37
N LYS A 324 -10.07 13.08 13.54
CA LYS A 324 -10.52 14.46 13.30
C LYS A 324 -10.11 15.38 14.45
N LYS A 325 -9.83 16.65 14.12
CA LYS A 325 -9.43 17.69 15.09
C LYS A 325 -10.51 17.87 16.15
N GLY A 326 -10.13 18.06 17.41
CA GLY A 326 -11.05 18.20 18.54
C GLY A 326 -11.68 16.90 19.05
N THR A 327 -11.50 15.76 18.37
CA THR A 327 -11.99 14.47 18.89
C THR A 327 -11.09 13.93 20.00
N LYS A 328 -11.67 13.24 20.99
CA LYS A 328 -10.91 12.57 22.06
C LYS A 328 -10.47 11.17 21.66
N VAL A 329 -9.25 10.80 22.04
CA VAL A 329 -8.71 9.44 22.02
C VAL A 329 -8.29 9.06 23.43
N ARG A 330 -8.53 7.81 23.83
CA ARG A 330 -8.06 7.25 25.10
C ARG A 330 -7.02 6.18 24.83
N LEU A 331 -5.94 6.19 25.61
CA LEU A 331 -4.78 5.32 25.43
C LEU A 331 -4.49 4.62 26.75
N LEU A 332 -4.44 3.29 26.74
CA LEU A 332 -3.89 2.52 27.85
C LEU A 332 -2.43 2.22 27.55
N ALA A 333 -1.51 2.88 28.26
CA ALA A 333 -0.07 2.71 28.08
C ALA A 333 0.60 2.11 29.32
N ILE A 334 1.57 1.21 29.13
CA ILE A 334 2.48 0.76 30.20
C ILE A 334 3.65 1.76 30.25
N PRO A 335 3.92 2.40 31.39
CA PRO A 335 5.04 3.33 31.52
C PRO A 335 6.40 2.68 31.21
N ALA A 336 7.31 3.45 30.62
CA ALA A 336 8.68 3.00 30.29
C ALA A 336 9.41 2.38 31.50
N ASN A 337 9.27 3.03 32.67
CA ASN A 337 9.96 2.67 33.91
C ASN A 337 9.08 1.81 34.85
N ALA A 338 8.00 1.19 34.36
CA ALA A 338 7.14 0.37 35.21
C ALA A 338 7.85 -0.94 35.61
N PRO A 339 8.09 -1.20 36.92
CA PRO A 339 8.70 -2.44 37.38
C PRO A 339 7.75 -3.66 37.25
N ASP A 340 6.44 -3.39 37.10
CA ASP A 340 5.42 -4.39 36.84
C ASP A 340 4.70 -4.06 35.51
N PRO A 341 4.74 -4.95 34.49
CA PRO A 341 4.01 -4.79 33.23
C PRO A 341 2.48 -4.68 33.37
N SER A 342 1.91 -5.05 34.52
CA SER A 342 0.47 -4.90 34.80
C SER A 342 0.04 -3.43 34.96
N GLN A 343 0.96 -2.53 35.29
CA GLN A 343 0.65 -1.12 35.54
C GLN A 343 0.30 -0.39 34.24
N ARG A 344 -1.00 -0.21 34.00
CA ARG A 344 -1.52 0.55 32.86
C ARG A 344 -1.96 1.94 33.29
N LYS A 345 -1.47 2.95 32.58
CA LYS A 345 -1.91 4.34 32.68
C LYS A 345 -2.95 4.63 31.60
N ASN A 346 -4.12 5.08 32.01
CA ASN A 346 -5.13 5.61 31.09
C ASN A 346 -4.84 7.11 30.83
N VAL A 347 -4.69 7.48 29.57
CA VAL A 347 -4.46 8.87 29.13
C VAL A 347 -5.49 9.23 28.06
N ASP A 348 -6.32 10.23 28.34
CA ASP A 348 -7.27 10.81 27.41
C ASP A 348 -6.71 12.09 26.78
N LEU A 349 -6.51 12.10 25.46
CA LEU A 349 -5.98 13.24 24.72
C LEU A 349 -7.02 13.77 23.74
N VAL A 350 -7.11 15.11 23.63
CA VAL A 350 -7.81 15.76 22.52
C VAL A 350 -6.86 15.81 21.34
N ARG A 351 -7.30 15.31 20.18
CA ARG A 351 -6.51 15.40 18.94
C ARG A 351 -6.46 16.83 18.46
N ASP A 352 -5.27 17.35 18.24
CA ASP A 352 -5.06 18.68 17.66
C ASP A 352 -4.19 18.60 16.40
N GLU A 353 -4.06 19.74 15.73
CA GLU A 353 -3.25 19.96 14.54
C GLU A 353 -1.81 20.27 14.93
N ILE A 354 -0.89 19.49 14.38
CA ILE A 354 0.51 19.42 14.81
C ILE A 354 1.38 19.77 13.63
N LYS A 355 2.14 20.85 13.77
CA LYS A 355 3.04 21.37 12.73
C LYS A 355 4.39 20.66 12.81
N LEU A 356 4.83 20.09 11.70
CA LEU A 356 6.10 19.39 11.57
C LEU A 356 7.25 20.39 11.39
N LYS A 357 7.48 21.23 12.41
CA LYS A 357 8.50 22.30 12.42
C LYS A 357 9.92 21.82 12.09
N ASP A 358 10.19 20.54 12.24
CA ASP A 358 11.50 19.95 11.92
C ASP A 358 11.72 19.71 10.41
N GLN A 359 10.64 19.75 9.63
CA GLN A 359 10.63 19.65 8.17
C GLN A 359 10.38 21.01 7.48
N GLU A 360 10.07 22.07 8.25
CA GLU A 360 9.95 23.43 7.73
C GLU A 360 11.32 23.98 7.29
N ALA A 361 11.32 24.99 6.42
CA ALA A 361 12.54 25.71 6.05
C ALA A 361 13.22 26.29 7.30
N ARG A 362 14.55 26.14 7.38
CA ARG A 362 15.37 26.61 8.51
C ARG A 362 16.47 27.52 8.00
N ALA A 363 16.78 28.56 8.76
CA ALA A 363 17.91 29.44 8.45
C ALA A 363 18.81 29.61 9.67
N ASP A 364 20.11 29.41 9.46
CA ASP A 364 21.16 29.60 10.44
C ASP A 364 22.14 30.70 9.99
N ILE A 365 22.95 31.23 10.89
CA ILE A 365 24.01 32.19 10.57
C ILE A 365 25.35 31.55 10.89
N ILE A 366 26.16 31.33 9.87
CA ILE A 366 27.50 30.79 9.97
C ILE A 366 28.49 31.95 9.83
N ILE A 367 29.34 32.15 10.83
CA ILE A 367 30.41 33.15 10.77
C ILE A 367 31.66 32.45 10.22
N LYS A 368 32.15 32.91 9.07
CA LYS A 368 33.43 32.50 8.49
C LYS A 368 34.38 33.69 8.40
N LYS A 369 35.68 33.41 8.28
CA LYS A 369 36.66 34.43 7.92
C LYS A 369 36.74 34.55 6.40
N ASP A 370 36.84 35.77 5.88
CA ASP A 370 37.20 36.02 4.48
C ASP A 370 38.71 35.78 4.24
N GLU A 371 39.16 35.96 3.01
CA GLU A 371 40.59 35.84 2.62
C GLU A 371 41.50 36.84 3.35
N ASN A 372 40.94 37.92 3.89
CA ASN A 372 41.63 38.96 4.66
C ASN A 372 41.53 38.74 6.20
N GLY A 373 40.87 37.67 6.65
CA GLY A 373 40.70 37.32 8.06
C GLY A 373 39.49 37.96 8.77
N ASN A 374 38.68 38.79 8.10
CA ASN A 374 37.52 39.47 8.68
C ASN A 374 36.33 38.52 8.85
N PRO A 375 35.52 38.67 9.93
CA PRO A 375 34.34 37.84 10.15
C PRO A 375 33.18 38.25 9.22
N VAL A 376 32.84 37.37 8.28
CA VAL A 376 31.66 37.48 7.40
C VAL A 376 30.55 36.57 7.91
N LYS A 377 29.36 37.16 8.15
CA LYS A 377 28.12 36.41 8.42
C LYS A 377 27.57 35.84 7.11
N LEU A 378 27.43 34.53 7.01
CA LEU A 378 26.75 33.84 5.91
C LEU A 378 25.41 33.29 6.42
N GLY A 379 24.32 33.59 5.73
CA GLY A 379 23.04 32.94 5.96
C GLY A 379 23.02 31.56 5.32
N TRP A 380 22.74 30.52 6.08
CA TRP A 380 22.58 29.15 5.58
C TRP A 380 21.10 28.77 5.66
N LEU A 381 20.42 28.74 4.51
CA LEU A 381 19.01 28.36 4.38
C LEU A 381 18.91 26.90 3.98
N THR A 382 18.47 26.03 4.89
CA THR A 382 18.20 24.62 4.59
C THR A 382 16.72 24.45 4.25
N LEU A 383 16.43 23.86 3.09
CA LEU A 383 15.08 23.59 2.62
C LEU A 383 14.89 22.07 2.40
N PRO A 384 14.23 21.35 3.32
CA PRO A 384 14.06 19.89 3.24
C PRO A 384 13.18 19.41 2.08
N SER A 385 12.17 20.18 1.69
CA SER A 385 11.24 19.86 0.58
C SER A 385 10.53 21.13 0.09
N PHE A 386 9.88 21.06 -1.06
CA PHE A 386 8.99 22.10 -1.58
C PHE A 386 7.56 21.87 -1.08
N TYR A 387 7.32 22.16 0.20
CA TYR A 387 6.04 21.90 0.86
C TYR A 387 4.99 22.99 0.57
N ALA A 388 3.74 22.56 0.39
CA ALA A 388 2.58 23.40 0.17
C ALA A 388 1.32 22.78 0.80
N ASP A 389 0.56 23.59 1.53
CA ASP A 389 -0.76 23.23 2.04
C ASP A 389 -1.81 23.31 0.92
N MET A 390 -2.02 22.16 0.26
CA MET A 390 -2.91 22.00 -0.90
C MET A 390 -4.39 22.35 -0.59
N ASP A 391 -4.83 22.14 0.66
CA ASP A 391 -6.25 22.30 1.05
C ASP A 391 -6.59 23.71 1.50
N ARG A 392 -5.67 24.40 2.20
CA ARG A 392 -5.97 25.67 2.88
C ARG A 392 -5.05 26.83 2.48
N HIS A 393 -4.06 26.57 1.61
CA HIS A 393 -3.04 27.53 1.18
C HIS A 393 -2.42 28.34 2.33
N SER A 394 -2.32 27.75 3.53
CA SER A 394 -1.92 28.49 4.74
C SER A 394 -0.40 28.47 4.95
N LYS A 395 0.22 27.32 4.67
CA LYS A 395 1.65 27.04 4.79
C LYS A 395 2.25 26.78 3.40
N SER A 396 3.44 27.34 3.14
CA SER A 396 4.06 27.36 1.82
C SER A 396 5.56 27.67 1.98
N THR A 397 6.41 26.93 1.27
CA THR A 397 7.87 27.11 1.25
C THR A 397 8.27 28.57 1.00
N THR A 398 7.73 29.18 -0.05
CA THR A 398 8.00 30.55 -0.48
C THR A 398 7.70 31.57 0.61
N ARG A 399 6.59 31.38 1.35
CA ARG A 399 6.20 32.28 2.45
C ARG A 399 7.17 32.20 3.63
N ASP A 400 7.56 30.99 4.01
CA ASP A 400 8.51 30.78 5.11
C ASP A 400 9.91 31.25 4.73
N VAL A 401 10.39 30.88 3.55
CA VAL A 401 11.66 31.36 3.00
C VAL A 401 11.69 32.88 2.93
N LEU A 402 10.61 33.54 2.47
CA LEU A 402 10.51 35.01 2.48
C LEU A 402 10.59 35.61 3.89
N ALA A 403 9.99 34.97 4.90
CA ALA A 403 10.10 35.38 6.29
C ALA A 403 11.53 35.22 6.84
N LEU A 404 12.19 34.09 6.54
CA LEU A 404 13.58 33.82 6.91
C LEU A 404 14.56 34.78 6.21
N LEU A 405 14.36 35.08 4.92
CA LEU A 405 15.14 36.07 4.19
C LEU A 405 14.98 37.48 4.75
N LYS A 406 13.77 37.88 5.17
CA LYS A 406 13.54 39.15 5.88
C LYS A 406 14.29 39.19 7.23
N ARG A 407 14.37 38.07 7.94
CA ARG A 407 15.16 37.96 9.19
C ARG A 407 16.66 38.05 8.91
N LEU A 408 17.18 37.27 7.96
CA LEU A 408 18.60 37.27 7.58
C LEU A 408 19.06 38.64 7.06
N LYS A 409 18.22 39.37 6.32
CA LYS A 409 18.52 40.75 5.89
C LYS A 409 18.68 41.72 7.08
N LYS A 410 17.86 41.60 8.14
CA LYS A 410 18.02 42.40 9.36
C LYS A 410 19.31 42.08 10.13
N GLU A 411 19.83 40.87 9.97
CA GLU A 411 21.08 40.41 10.61
C GLU A 411 22.35 40.83 9.85
N ASN A 412 22.21 41.52 8.71
CA ASN A 412 23.31 41.98 7.84
C ASN A 412 24.25 40.83 7.42
N ILE A 413 23.69 39.78 6.83
CA ILE A 413 24.48 38.73 6.17
C ILE A 413 25.22 39.29 4.94
N GLY A 414 26.48 38.88 4.74
CA GLY A 414 27.29 39.19 3.57
C GLY A 414 27.09 38.21 2.39
N GLY A 415 26.44 37.08 2.62
CA GLY A 415 26.13 36.08 1.60
C GLY A 415 25.07 35.09 2.05
N LEU A 416 24.40 34.45 1.10
CA LEU A 416 23.35 33.45 1.32
C LEU A 416 23.72 32.15 0.62
N VAL A 417 23.60 31.03 1.33
CA VAL A 417 23.65 29.67 0.78
C VAL A 417 22.26 29.06 0.92
N VAL A 418 21.78 28.43 -0.15
CA VAL A 418 20.54 27.63 -0.15
C VAL A 418 20.93 26.17 -0.29
N ASP A 419 20.63 25.37 0.73
CA ASP A 419 20.98 23.95 0.81
C ASP A 419 19.80 23.08 0.43
N LEU A 420 19.88 22.51 -0.78
CA LEU A 420 18.93 21.59 -1.38
C LEU A 420 19.45 20.14 -1.42
N ARG A 421 20.59 19.82 -0.79
CA ARG A 421 21.29 18.52 -0.96
C ARG A 421 20.51 17.29 -0.49
N ARG A 422 19.42 17.48 0.25
CA ARG A 422 18.49 16.43 0.71
C ARG A 422 17.04 16.75 0.35
N ASN A 423 16.82 17.63 -0.62
CA ASN A 423 15.50 18.01 -1.08
C ASN A 423 15.05 17.06 -2.20
N GLY A 424 13.97 16.31 -1.94
CA GLY A 424 13.40 15.34 -2.86
C GLY A 424 12.38 15.92 -3.85
N GLY A 425 12.16 17.23 -3.86
CA GLY A 425 11.09 17.89 -4.62
C GLY A 425 9.89 18.26 -3.73
N GLY A 426 8.71 18.32 -4.35
CA GLY A 426 7.45 18.72 -3.71
C GLY A 426 6.51 19.40 -4.71
N SER A 427 5.81 20.44 -4.29
CA SER A 427 4.89 21.22 -5.12
C SER A 427 5.66 21.95 -6.21
N LEU A 428 5.17 21.87 -7.45
CA LEU A 428 5.76 22.56 -8.61
C LEU A 428 5.55 24.08 -8.58
N GLU A 429 4.59 24.57 -7.78
CA GLU A 429 4.31 26.01 -7.63
C GLU A 429 5.28 26.73 -6.67
N GLU A 430 6.10 25.98 -5.92
CA GLU A 430 7.01 26.45 -4.85
C GLU A 430 8.49 26.37 -5.24
#